data_AF-A0A2V8XPJ0-F1
#
_entry.id   AF-A0A2V8XPJ0-F1
#
_cell.length_a   1.000
_cell.length_b   1.000
_cell.length_c   1.000
_cell.angle_alpha   90.00
_cell.angle_beta   90.00
_cell.angle_gamma   90.00
#
_symmetry.space_group_name_H-M   'P 1'
#
loop_
_entity.id
_entity.type
_entity.pdbx_description
1 polymer ?
#
loop_
_entity_poly.entity_id
_entity_poly.type
_entity_poly.pdbx_seq_one_letter_code
_entity_poly.pdbx_strand_id
1 'polypeptide(L)'
;MKCKPQILVLVLSLLAAAPPVYPTAAQQKDYLTPLEADKIRDAENNANERIRLFLSFAEDRLKKFQYELEHPSQNRHAEMLNALLNAYVGCVDDASDLIQLGIEKQDNIRKGIDLMASRTKDFLPILEKLAASGPELETYKDNLEDAIEGTRDAMSDAEKAKKKVAPPPVRRKN
;
A
#
# COMPACT_ATOMS: atom_id res chain seq x y z
N MET A 1 -51.04 36.30 -61.08
CA MET A 1 -51.95 35.42 -60.31
C MET A 1 -51.27 35.04 -58.99
N LYS A 2 -52.06 34.98 -57.91
CA LYS A 2 -51.65 34.79 -56.51
C LYS A 2 -51.27 33.33 -56.22
N CYS A 3 -50.27 33.09 -55.37
CA CYS A 3 -50.32 32.23 -54.17
C CYS A 3 -48.92 32.03 -53.54
N LYS A 4 -48.76 32.49 -52.28
CA LYS A 4 -47.80 31.98 -51.26
C LYS A 4 -48.43 30.69 -50.63
N PRO A 5 -47.84 29.90 -49.67
CA PRO A 5 -46.74 30.24 -48.74
C PRO A 5 -45.83 29.06 -48.21
N GLN A 6 -44.90 29.42 -47.30
CA GLN A 6 -44.41 28.71 -46.09
C GLN A 6 -43.51 27.44 -46.18
N ILE A 7 -42.24 27.56 -45.75
CA ILE A 7 -41.62 27.16 -44.45
C ILE A 7 -41.30 25.65 -44.35
N LEU A 8 -40.00 25.32 -44.26
CA LEU A 8 -39.47 24.51 -43.15
C LEU A 8 -37.96 24.68 -43.03
N VAL A 9 -37.55 25.29 -41.91
CA VAL A 9 -36.17 25.33 -41.43
C VAL A 9 -35.89 24.00 -40.73
N LEU A 10 -34.78 23.33 -41.04
CA LEU A 10 -34.30 22.19 -40.26
C LEU A 10 -32.83 22.44 -39.91
N VAL A 11 -32.62 23.03 -38.73
CA VAL A 11 -31.31 23.16 -38.09
C VAL A 11 -31.03 21.83 -37.37
N LEU A 12 -30.01 21.12 -37.84
CA LEU A 12 -29.54 19.88 -37.25
C LEU A 12 -28.54 20.21 -36.13
N SER A 13 -29.01 20.23 -34.88
CA SER A 13 -28.15 20.38 -33.71
C SER A 13 -27.50 19.03 -33.37
N LEU A 14 -26.21 18.87 -33.65
CA LEU A 14 -25.40 17.77 -33.12
C LEU A 14 -25.13 18.02 -31.63
N LEU A 15 -25.90 17.37 -30.76
CA LEU A 15 -25.53 17.20 -29.35
C LEU A 15 -24.48 16.10 -29.25
N ALA A 16 -23.22 16.49 -29.04
CA ALA A 16 -22.15 15.57 -28.66
C ALA A 16 -22.43 15.08 -27.23
N ALA A 17 -22.85 13.82 -27.10
CA ALA A 17 -22.91 13.13 -25.81
C ALA A 17 -21.49 12.88 -25.31
N ALA A 18 -21.02 13.67 -24.35
CA ALA A 18 -19.79 13.36 -23.62
C ALA A 18 -20.04 12.09 -22.76
N PRO A 19 -19.15 11.09 -22.80
CA PRO A 19 -19.30 9.91 -21.95
C PRO A 19 -19.19 10.31 -20.47
N PRO A 20 -19.97 9.67 -19.58
CA PRO A 20 -19.84 9.90 -18.15
C PRO A 20 -18.44 9.47 -17.69
N VAL A 21 -17.70 10.42 -17.11
CA VAL A 21 -16.46 10.13 -16.38
C VAL A 21 -16.89 9.56 -15.03
N TYR A 22 -16.92 8.23 -14.93
CA TYR A 22 -17.09 7.58 -13.64
C TYR A 22 -15.80 7.78 -12.82
N PRO A 23 -15.89 8.20 -11.54
CA PRO A 23 -14.73 8.14 -10.67
C PRO A 23 -14.28 6.67 -10.62
N THR A 24 -13.04 6.41 -11.00
CA THR A 24 -12.41 5.11 -10.76
C THR A 24 -12.40 4.89 -9.25
N ALA A 25 -13.31 4.06 -8.75
CA ALA A 25 -13.21 3.57 -7.39
C ALA A 25 -11.83 2.89 -7.30
N ALA A 26 -10.94 3.45 -6.48
CA ALA A 26 -9.68 2.80 -6.16
C ALA A 26 -10.02 1.37 -5.74
N GLN A 27 -9.47 0.38 -6.46
CA GLN A 27 -9.79 -1.02 -6.22
C GLN A 27 -9.46 -1.34 -4.76
N GLN A 28 -10.49 -1.70 -3.98
CA GLN A 28 -10.31 -2.07 -2.59
C GLN A 28 -9.42 -3.31 -2.55
N LYS A 29 -8.36 -3.25 -1.74
CA LYS A 29 -7.44 -4.35 -1.60
C LYS A 29 -7.99 -5.37 -0.62
N ASP A 30 -7.95 -6.64 -0.98
CA ASP A 30 -8.60 -7.71 -0.21
C ASP A 30 -8.03 -7.88 1.20
N TYR A 31 -6.81 -7.39 1.47
CA TYR A 31 -6.16 -7.43 2.78
C TYR A 31 -6.38 -6.18 3.65
N LEU A 32 -7.06 -5.16 3.13
CA LEU A 32 -7.43 -3.98 3.89
C LEU A 32 -8.89 -4.10 4.35
N THR A 33 -9.12 -3.80 5.62
CA THR A 33 -10.50 -3.58 6.07
C THR A 33 -11.06 -2.31 5.41
N PRO A 34 -12.40 -2.17 5.30
CA PRO A 34 -13.01 -0.97 4.72
C PRO A 34 -12.53 0.33 5.39
N LEU A 35 -12.40 0.33 6.72
CA LEU A 35 -11.93 1.48 7.48
C LEU A 35 -10.46 1.84 7.20
N GLU A 36 -9.63 0.84 6.91
CA GLU A 36 -8.23 1.08 6.57
C GLU A 36 -8.09 1.56 5.13
N ALA A 37 -8.87 1.01 4.20
CA ALA A 37 -8.97 1.51 2.84
C ALA A 37 -9.43 2.98 2.83
N ASP A 38 -10.41 3.33 3.67
CA ASP A 38 -10.84 4.73 3.84
C ASP A 38 -9.70 5.63 4.33
N LYS A 39 -8.93 5.21 5.33
CA LYS A 39 -7.76 5.98 5.80
C LYS A 39 -6.73 6.20 4.68
N ILE A 40 -6.48 5.21 3.83
CA ILE A 40 -5.56 5.36 2.69
C ILE A 40 -6.11 6.36 1.67
N ARG A 41 -7.41 6.31 1.40
CA ARG A 41 -8.09 7.25 0.49
C ARG A 41 -8.05 8.68 1.04
N ASP A 42 -8.32 8.87 2.32
CA ASP A 42 -8.25 10.19 2.97
C ASP A 42 -6.84 10.79 2.93
N ALA A 43 -5.80 9.95 2.80
CA ALA A 43 -4.41 10.34 2.66
C ALA A 43 -3.92 10.42 1.20
N GLU A 44 -4.81 10.43 0.19
CA GLU A 44 -4.45 10.29 -1.24
C GLU A 44 -3.31 11.23 -1.70
N ASN A 45 -3.29 12.47 -1.20
CA ASN A 45 -2.36 13.54 -1.59
C ASN A 45 -1.11 13.60 -0.70
N ASN A 46 -0.90 12.61 0.17
CA ASN A 46 0.23 12.57 1.09
C ASN A 46 0.88 11.18 1.08
N ALA A 47 1.88 11.00 0.20
CA ALA A 47 2.61 9.75 0.07
C ALA A 47 3.27 9.28 1.38
N ASN A 48 3.87 10.19 2.17
CA ASN A 48 4.47 9.84 3.46
C ASN A 48 3.43 9.28 4.44
N GLU A 49 2.23 9.86 4.46
CA GLU A 49 1.16 9.40 5.34
C GLU A 49 0.62 8.04 4.90
N ARG A 50 0.46 7.81 3.59
CA ARG A 50 0.06 6.49 3.07
C ARG A 50 1.09 5.41 3.41
N ILE A 51 2.39 5.69 3.23
CA ILE A 51 3.47 4.80 3.65
C ILE A 51 3.37 4.49 5.15
N ARG A 52 3.18 5.52 5.98
CA ARG A 52 3.02 5.35 7.44
C ARG A 52 1.82 4.47 7.79
N LEU A 53 0.68 4.66 7.13
CA LEU A 53 -0.53 3.89 7.36
C LEU A 53 -0.33 2.42 7.01
N PHE A 54 0.20 2.11 5.83
CA PHE A 54 0.51 0.74 5.43
C PHE A 54 1.46 0.05 6.41
N LEU A 55 2.52 0.72 6.87
CA LEU A 55 3.43 0.14 7.85
C LEU A 55 2.79 -0.07 9.22
N SER A 56 1.86 0.79 9.61
CA SER A 56 1.08 0.61 10.84
C SER A 56 0.13 -0.58 10.72
N PHE A 57 -0.45 -0.78 9.53
CA PHE A 57 -1.30 -1.92 9.24
C PHE A 57 -0.50 -3.23 9.24
N ALA A 58 0.70 -3.25 8.64
CA ALA A 58 1.62 -4.38 8.72
C ALA A 58 1.95 -4.73 10.19
N GLU A 59 2.27 -3.72 11.01
CA GLU A 59 2.54 -3.91 12.44
C GLU A 59 1.33 -4.56 13.17
N ASP A 60 0.11 -4.08 12.90
CA ASP A 60 -1.10 -4.64 13.51
C ASP A 60 -1.32 -6.11 13.11
N ARG A 61 -0.99 -6.49 11.86
CA ARG A 61 -1.13 -7.86 11.36
C ARG A 61 -0.14 -8.77 12.06
N LEU A 62 1.11 -8.33 12.19
CA LEU A 62 2.15 -9.08 12.86
C LEU A 62 1.86 -9.26 14.37
N LYS A 63 1.27 -8.25 15.02
CA LYS A 63 0.81 -8.36 16.41
C LYS A 63 -0.36 -9.34 16.56
N LYS A 64 -1.35 -9.25 15.67
CA LYS A 64 -2.48 -10.19 15.65
C LYS A 64 -2.02 -11.62 15.36
N PHE A 65 -1.03 -11.81 14.50
CA PHE A 65 -0.45 -13.11 14.20
C PHE A 65 0.18 -13.73 15.45
N GLN A 66 1.03 -12.98 16.16
CA GLN A 66 1.62 -13.44 17.43
C GLN A 66 0.54 -13.73 18.48
N TYR A 67 -0.49 -12.89 18.56
CA TYR A 67 -1.61 -13.12 19.48
C TYR A 67 -2.37 -14.41 19.16
N GLU A 68 -2.65 -14.67 17.88
CA GLU A 68 -3.34 -15.88 17.41
C GLU A 68 -2.51 -17.15 17.68
N LEU A 69 -1.18 -17.09 17.60
CA LEU A 69 -0.31 -18.20 18.01
C LEU A 69 -0.38 -18.49 19.52
N GLU A 70 -0.48 -17.45 20.35
CA GLU A 70 -0.58 -17.60 21.81
C GLU A 70 -2.00 -17.99 22.26
N HIS A 71 -3.02 -17.57 21.50
CA HIS A 71 -4.42 -17.77 21.81
C HIS A 71 -5.17 -18.31 20.58
N PRO A 72 -4.95 -19.59 20.21
CA PRO A 72 -5.53 -20.15 19.00
C PRO A 72 -7.05 -20.06 18.98
N SER A 73 -7.59 -19.50 17.90
CA SER A 73 -9.02 -19.49 17.64
C SER A 73 -9.55 -20.91 17.53
N GLN A 74 -10.67 -21.20 18.19
CA GLN A 74 -11.24 -22.57 18.20
C GLN A 74 -11.58 -23.10 16.81
N ASN A 75 -11.85 -22.20 15.86
CA ASN A 75 -12.09 -22.51 14.46
C ASN A 75 -11.21 -21.60 13.60
N ARG A 76 -10.70 -22.13 12.48
CA ARG A 76 -9.97 -21.37 11.45
C ARG A 76 -8.61 -20.80 11.86
N HIS A 77 -7.98 -21.33 12.92
CA HIS A 77 -6.64 -20.92 13.36
C HIS A 77 -5.61 -20.85 12.21
N ALA A 78 -5.43 -21.96 11.49
CA ALA A 78 -4.52 -22.04 10.36
C ALA A 78 -4.83 -21.02 9.24
N GLU A 79 -6.11 -20.85 8.91
CA GLU A 79 -6.52 -19.86 7.91
C GLU A 79 -6.22 -18.43 8.38
N MET A 80 -6.42 -18.14 9.67
CA MET A 80 -6.16 -16.84 10.27
C MET A 80 -4.67 -16.50 10.24
N LEU A 81 -3.81 -17.44 10.62
CA LEU A 81 -2.35 -17.27 10.57
C LEU A 81 -1.87 -16.91 9.15
N ASN A 82 -2.32 -17.68 8.16
CA ASN A 82 -1.95 -17.45 6.76
C ASN A 82 -2.52 -16.13 6.22
N ALA A 83 -3.79 -15.82 6.53
CA ALA A 83 -4.41 -14.56 6.12
C ALA A 83 -3.69 -13.34 6.73
N LEU A 84 -3.24 -13.42 7.98
CA LEU A 84 -2.52 -12.34 8.66
C LEU A 84 -1.13 -12.11 8.06
N LEU A 85 -0.39 -13.17 7.72
CA LEU A 85 0.92 -13.03 7.05
C LEU A 85 0.77 -12.49 5.62
N ASN A 86 -0.20 -12.98 4.85
CA ASN A 86 -0.47 -12.44 3.52
C ASN A 86 -0.88 -10.97 3.55
N ALA A 87 -1.71 -10.58 4.54
CA ALA A 87 -2.06 -9.19 4.73
C ALA A 87 -0.88 -8.32 5.19
N TYR A 88 0.04 -8.88 5.99
CA TYR A 88 1.28 -8.21 6.35
C TYR A 88 2.13 -7.93 5.09
N VAL A 89 2.36 -8.95 4.25
CA VAL A 89 3.13 -8.84 3.00
C VAL A 89 2.54 -7.74 2.12
N GLY A 90 1.25 -7.80 1.82
CA GLY A 90 0.60 -6.79 0.97
C GLY A 90 0.70 -5.36 1.52
N CYS A 91 0.73 -5.18 2.85
CA CYS A 91 0.95 -3.87 3.44
C CYS A 91 2.40 -3.38 3.27
N VAL A 92 3.39 -4.26 3.43
CA VAL A 92 4.82 -3.91 3.25
C VAL A 92 5.11 -3.59 1.78
N ASP A 93 4.59 -4.39 0.85
CA ASP A 93 4.76 -4.19 -0.60
C ASP A 93 4.18 -2.85 -1.04
N ASP A 94 2.97 -2.51 -0.59
CA ASP A 94 2.36 -1.22 -0.90
C ASP A 94 3.13 -0.01 -0.38
N ALA A 95 3.71 -0.13 0.82
CA ALA A 95 4.57 0.90 1.36
C ALA A 95 5.83 1.07 0.49
N SER A 96 6.40 -0.04 0.00
CA SER A 96 7.55 -0.05 -0.91
C SER A 96 7.20 0.56 -2.27
N ASP A 97 6.09 0.17 -2.88
CA ASP A 97 5.61 0.70 -4.16
C ASP A 97 5.37 2.21 -4.11
N LEU A 98 4.82 2.71 -3.00
CA LEU A 98 4.65 4.15 -2.80
C LEU A 98 5.97 4.90 -2.69
N ILE A 99 6.99 4.28 -2.10
CA ILE A 99 8.34 4.85 -2.10
C ILE A 99 8.85 4.93 -3.53
N GLN A 100 8.77 3.85 -4.29
CA GLN A 100 9.25 3.81 -5.67
C GLN A 100 8.54 4.86 -6.53
N LEU A 101 7.20 4.93 -6.45
CA LEU A 101 6.39 5.92 -7.15
C LEU A 101 6.76 7.36 -6.76
N GLY A 102 7.00 7.62 -5.46
CA GLY A 102 7.40 8.94 -5.00
C GLY A 102 8.79 9.34 -5.49
N ILE A 103 9.73 8.40 -5.63
CA ILE A 103 11.03 8.67 -6.27
C ILE A 103 10.83 9.07 -7.73
N GLU A 104 10.03 8.30 -8.48
CA GLU A 104 9.75 8.56 -9.90
C GLU A 104 9.09 9.92 -10.13
N LYS A 105 8.17 10.30 -9.24
CA LYS A 105 7.49 11.61 -9.27
C LYS A 105 8.31 12.75 -8.67
N GLN A 106 9.49 12.46 -8.13
CA GLN A 106 10.34 13.42 -7.41
C GLN A 106 9.62 14.07 -6.19
N ASP A 107 8.70 13.32 -5.58
CA ASP A 107 7.98 13.75 -4.37
C ASP A 107 8.91 13.78 -3.15
N ASN A 108 8.61 14.66 -2.20
CA ASN A 108 9.33 14.69 -0.92
C ASN A 108 8.88 13.54 0.01
N ILE A 109 9.39 12.35 -0.22
CA ILE A 109 9.04 11.11 0.51
C ILE A 109 10.12 10.64 1.51
N ARG A 110 11.07 11.52 1.85
CA ARG A 110 12.19 11.15 2.73
C ARG A 110 11.73 10.57 4.07
N LYS A 111 10.66 11.14 4.65
CA LYS A 111 10.11 10.67 5.93
C LYS A 111 9.56 9.26 5.82
N GLY A 112 8.86 8.94 4.74
CA GLY A 112 8.35 7.60 4.44
C GLY A 112 9.49 6.59 4.27
N ILE A 113 10.55 6.96 3.54
CA ILE A 113 11.74 6.11 3.36
C ILE A 113 12.43 5.83 4.70
N ASP A 114 12.66 6.87 5.52
CA ASP A 114 13.28 6.71 6.83
C ASP A 114 12.42 5.82 7.75
N LEU A 115 11.10 5.97 7.70
CA LEU A 115 10.17 5.15 8.46
C LEU A 115 10.19 3.69 8.00
N MET A 116 10.17 3.44 6.70
CA MET A 116 10.26 2.11 6.11
C MET A 116 11.52 1.39 6.61
N ALA A 117 12.68 2.01 6.45
CA ALA A 117 13.96 1.45 6.88
C ALA A 117 14.03 1.18 8.39
N SER A 118 13.31 1.96 9.20
CA SER A 118 13.19 1.70 10.65
C SER A 118 12.28 0.52 10.93
N ARG A 119 11.06 0.52 10.38
CA ARG A 119 10.03 -0.49 10.68
C ARG A 119 10.42 -1.87 10.19
N THR A 120 11.04 -1.99 9.02
CA THR A 120 11.51 -3.29 8.52
C THR A 120 12.63 -3.88 9.40
N LYS A 121 13.46 -3.04 10.04
CA LYS A 121 14.45 -3.50 11.03
C LYS A 121 13.81 -4.00 12.33
N ASP A 122 12.63 -3.50 12.67
CA ASP A 122 11.87 -3.97 13.83
C ASP A 122 11.09 -5.24 13.50
N PHE A 123 10.53 -5.36 12.29
CA PHE A 123 9.71 -6.51 11.87
C PHE A 123 10.55 -7.74 11.55
N LEU A 124 11.66 -7.59 10.84
CA LEU A 124 12.46 -8.71 10.35
C LEU A 124 12.92 -9.67 11.47
N PRO A 125 13.45 -9.20 12.62
CA PRO A 125 13.84 -10.10 13.70
C PRO A 125 12.67 -10.92 14.28
N ILE A 126 11.45 -10.38 14.25
CA ILE A 126 10.25 -11.10 14.70
C ILE A 126 9.94 -12.25 13.75
N LEU A 127 9.93 -11.98 12.44
CA LEU A 127 9.67 -12.99 11.41
C LEU A 127 10.77 -14.08 11.40
N GLU A 128 12.04 -13.69 11.51
CA GLU A 128 13.16 -14.63 11.58
C GLU A 128 13.10 -15.52 12.83
N LYS A 129 12.67 -14.96 13.97
CA LYS A 129 12.45 -15.76 15.18
C LYS A 129 11.31 -16.76 15.00
N LEU A 130 10.24 -16.38 14.33
CA LEU A 130 9.14 -17.29 13.99
C LEU A 130 9.58 -18.41 13.05
N ALA A 131 10.47 -18.13 12.10
CA ALA A 131 11.01 -19.15 11.20
C ALA A 131 11.97 -20.12 11.92
N ALA A 132 12.71 -19.62 12.91
CA ALA A 132 13.66 -20.44 13.66
C ALA A 132 12.99 -21.38 14.67
N SER A 133 11.92 -20.93 15.34
CA SER A 133 11.32 -21.67 16.46
C SER A 133 9.84 -21.39 16.68
N GLY A 134 9.09 -21.00 15.63
CA GLY A 134 7.66 -20.74 15.73
C GLY A 134 6.87 -22.03 15.99
N PRO A 135 5.82 -21.98 16.84
CA PRO A 135 4.92 -23.11 17.02
C PRO A 135 4.14 -23.36 15.72
N GLU A 136 3.88 -24.63 15.40
CA GLU A 136 3.06 -25.00 14.23
C GLU A 136 3.58 -24.40 12.90
N LEU A 137 4.90 -24.21 12.79
CA LEU A 137 5.55 -23.54 11.65
C LEU A 137 5.07 -24.05 10.28
N GLU A 138 4.94 -25.37 10.12
CA GLU A 138 4.50 -25.99 8.86
C GLU A 138 3.12 -25.48 8.38
N THR A 139 2.29 -24.95 9.28
CA THR A 139 0.97 -24.40 8.94
C THR A 139 1.04 -23.11 8.15
N TYR A 140 2.10 -22.31 8.32
CA TYR A 140 2.22 -20.96 7.76
C TYR A 140 3.58 -20.65 7.15
N LYS A 141 4.43 -21.67 7.00
CA LYS A 141 5.83 -21.56 6.59
C LYS A 141 6.01 -20.80 5.28
N ASP A 142 5.25 -21.15 4.25
CA ASP A 142 5.40 -20.55 2.92
C ASP A 142 5.14 -19.02 2.97
N ASN A 143 4.04 -18.61 3.60
CA ASN A 143 3.72 -17.19 3.76
C ASN A 143 4.70 -16.46 4.70
N LEU A 144 5.34 -17.18 5.63
CA LEU A 144 6.39 -16.60 6.47
C LEU A 144 7.68 -16.39 5.69
N GLU A 145 8.05 -17.32 4.82
CA GLU A 145 9.21 -17.19 3.93
C GLU A 145 9.01 -15.97 3.01
N ASP A 146 7.83 -15.83 2.40
CA ASP A 146 7.46 -14.66 1.60
C ASP A 146 7.52 -13.36 2.44
N ALA A 147 7.00 -13.38 3.67
CA ALA A 147 7.06 -12.22 4.57
C ALA A 147 8.50 -11.81 4.91
N ILE A 148 9.39 -12.78 5.11
CA ILE A 148 10.81 -12.53 5.38
C ILE A 148 11.49 -11.94 4.14
N GLU A 149 11.28 -12.54 2.96
CA GLU A 149 11.86 -12.08 1.70
C GLU A 149 11.40 -10.67 1.37
N GLY A 150 10.09 -10.43 1.33
CA GLY A 150 9.51 -9.12 1.06
C GLY A 150 9.98 -8.06 2.07
N THR A 151 10.11 -8.40 3.35
CA THR A 151 10.64 -7.46 4.36
C THR A 151 12.11 -7.13 4.13
N ARG A 152 12.94 -8.11 3.74
CA ARG A 152 14.36 -7.89 3.44
C ARG A 152 14.55 -7.03 2.20
N ASP A 153 13.78 -7.29 1.15
CA ASP A 153 13.82 -6.54 -0.09
C ASP A 153 13.38 -5.09 0.15
N ALA A 154 12.26 -4.90 0.84
CA ALA A 154 11.74 -3.57 1.12
C ALA A 154 12.67 -2.78 2.06
N MET A 155 13.36 -3.44 3.00
CA MET A 155 14.43 -2.83 3.80
C MET A 155 15.62 -2.40 2.93
N SER A 156 16.09 -3.29 2.05
CA SER A 156 17.20 -3.03 1.14
C SER A 156 16.89 -1.86 0.22
N ASP A 157 15.68 -1.81 -0.32
CA ASP A 157 15.23 -0.76 -1.22
C ASP A 157 15.02 0.57 -0.52
N ALA A 158 14.52 0.59 0.72
CA ALA A 158 14.47 1.80 1.53
C ALA A 158 15.89 2.37 1.79
N GLU A 159 16.87 1.52 2.12
CA GLU A 159 18.25 1.96 2.33
C GLU A 159 18.92 2.48 1.03
N LYS A 160 18.62 1.87 -0.12
CA LYS A 160 19.03 2.40 -1.44
C LYS A 160 18.35 3.73 -1.74
N ALA A 161 17.04 3.83 -1.53
CA ALA A 161 16.24 5.03 -1.75
C ALA A 161 16.74 6.21 -0.93
N LYS A 162 17.09 5.97 0.35
CA LYS A 162 17.66 6.97 1.26
C LYS A 162 18.90 7.65 0.70
N LYS A 163 19.75 6.91 -0.03
CA LYS A 163 20.94 7.45 -0.70
C LYS A 163 20.56 8.32 -1.91
N LYS A 164 19.53 7.93 -2.66
CA LYS A 164 19.03 8.68 -3.84
C LYS A 164 18.38 10.00 -3.46
N VAL A 165 17.68 10.06 -2.33
CA VAL A 165 16.97 11.26 -1.84
C VAL A 165 17.76 12.05 -0.78
N ALA A 166 19.07 11.81 -0.67
CA ALA A 166 19.92 12.49 0.28
C ALA A 166 19.89 14.02 0.04
N PRO A 167 19.93 14.84 1.11
CA PRO A 167 19.87 16.28 0.93
C PRO A 167 21.18 16.76 0.30
N PRO A 168 21.19 17.87 -0.45
CA PRO A 168 22.42 18.42 -1.00
C PRO A 168 23.46 18.63 0.11
N PRO A 169 24.76 18.35 -0.14
CA PRO A 169 25.80 18.54 0.86
C PRO A 169 25.80 20.00 1.31
N VAL A 170 25.74 20.22 2.63
CA VAL A 170 25.78 21.55 3.22
C VAL A 170 27.14 22.16 2.90
N ARG A 171 27.17 23.17 2.02
CA ARG A 171 28.37 23.96 1.76
C ARG A 171 28.72 24.70 3.06
N ARG A 172 29.75 24.23 3.77
CA ARG A 172 30.32 25.00 4.88
C ARG A 172 30.88 26.30 4.28
N LYS A 173 30.43 27.45 4.79
CA LYS A 173 31.10 28.72 4.52
C LYS A 173 32.44 28.68 5.24
N ASN A 174 33.52 28.76 4.47
CA ASN A 174 34.88 29.00 4.99
C ASN A 174 35.01 30.46 5.43
#